data_AF-A0A9P0AX38-F1
#
_entry.id   AF-A0A9P0AX38-F1
#
_cell.length_a   1.000
_cell.length_b   1.000
_cell.length_c   1.000
_cell.angle_alpha   90.00
_cell.angle_beta   90.00
_cell.angle_gamma   90.00
#
_symmetry.space_group_name_H-M   'P 1'
#
loop_
_entity.id
_entity.type
_entity.pdbx_description
1 polymer ?
#
loop_
_entity_poly.entity_id
_entity_poly.type
_entity_poly.pdbx_seq_one_letter_code
_entity_poly.pdbx_strand_id
1 'polypeptide(L)'
;MIQDKFTQISQQIEERKKFINNRLEVISKLDLIINILKYKIYEVRYECRKNLDMLHIRKQKLRNACFKDLTEMQVAMELEEIDNQMKEEQRNVEIQLESLKEQKIEIQLEYESIINTMDIDMEQILELYNNLLGTVEEEKMEADPIDIEVIEEKSRPTIDEFKKDIDYFNEIKLSGWRISNSEEKLSGSQCLERYFQCFCLISLEKYNFLGVKFI
;
A
#
# COMPACT_ATOMS: atom_id res chain seq x y z
N MET A 1 38.41 -19.79 13.39
CA MET A 1 36.97 -19.86 13.70
C MET A 1 36.26 -18.50 13.58
N ILE A 2 36.96 -17.37 13.58
CA ILE A 2 36.36 -16.01 13.52
C ILE A 2 35.90 -15.64 12.09
N GLN A 3 36.64 -16.05 11.06
CA GLN A 3 36.27 -15.89 9.64
C GLN A 3 34.89 -16.51 9.27
N ASP A 4 34.49 -17.56 10.00
CA ASP A 4 33.17 -18.19 9.87
C ASP A 4 32.05 -17.32 10.47
N LYS A 5 32.30 -16.65 11.61
CA LYS A 5 31.37 -15.69 12.20
C LYS A 5 31.14 -14.47 11.32
N PHE A 6 32.23 -13.89 10.77
CA PHE A 6 32.13 -12.74 9.85
C PHE A 6 31.24 -13.07 8.64
N THR A 7 31.45 -14.26 8.06
CA THR A 7 30.67 -14.74 6.91
C THR A 7 29.21 -14.97 7.29
N GLN A 8 28.95 -15.61 8.44
CA GLN A 8 27.60 -15.88 8.94
C GLN A 8 26.82 -14.59 9.22
N ILE A 9 27.43 -13.61 9.90
CA ILE A 9 26.78 -12.32 10.19
C ILE A 9 26.52 -11.56 8.89
N SER A 10 27.47 -11.53 7.97
CA SER A 10 27.31 -10.88 6.66
C SER A 10 26.15 -11.50 5.86
N GLN A 11 26.03 -12.82 5.87
CA GLN A 11 24.92 -13.51 5.22
C GLN A 11 23.57 -13.16 5.86
N GLN A 12 23.50 -13.10 7.20
CA GLN A 12 22.28 -12.72 7.91
C GLN A 12 21.86 -11.27 7.57
N ILE A 13 22.81 -10.34 7.46
CA ILE A 13 22.53 -8.98 7.03
C ILE A 13 21.95 -8.98 5.61
N GLU A 14 22.56 -9.69 4.67
CA GLU A 14 22.06 -9.79 3.28
C GLU A 14 20.66 -10.40 3.18
N GLU A 15 20.37 -11.44 3.95
CA GLU A 15 19.04 -12.03 3.99
C GLU A 15 18.00 -11.01 4.48
N ARG A 16 18.31 -10.26 5.54
CA ARG A 16 17.44 -9.19 6.06
C ARG A 16 17.27 -8.04 5.09
N LYS A 17 18.34 -7.59 4.43
CA LYS A 17 18.28 -6.60 3.35
C LYS A 17 17.30 -7.02 2.27
N LYS A 18 17.40 -8.28 1.81
CA LYS A 18 16.49 -8.84 0.81
C LYS A 18 15.04 -8.85 1.29
N PHE A 19 14.78 -9.19 2.55
CA PHE A 19 13.44 -9.12 3.12
C PHE A 19 12.87 -7.70 3.14
N ILE A 20 13.66 -6.70 3.54
CA ILE A 20 13.23 -5.29 3.52
C ILE A 20 12.93 -4.85 2.08
N ASN A 21 13.81 -5.14 1.13
CA ASN A 21 13.62 -4.77 -0.28
C ASN A 21 12.36 -5.42 -0.89
N ASN A 22 12.11 -6.71 -0.63
CA ASN A 22 10.89 -7.36 -1.11
C ASN A 22 9.62 -6.70 -0.53
N ARG A 23 9.64 -6.28 0.74
CA ARG A 23 8.50 -5.63 1.38
C ARG A 23 8.30 -4.19 0.90
N LEU A 24 9.36 -3.48 0.53
CA LEU A 24 9.24 -2.16 -0.11
C LEU A 24 8.42 -2.20 -1.41
N GLU A 25 8.56 -3.27 -2.21
CA GLU A 25 7.73 -3.47 -3.40
C GLU A 25 6.26 -3.68 -3.03
N VAL A 26 5.99 -4.43 -1.96
CA VAL A 26 4.62 -4.66 -1.46
C VAL A 26 4.01 -3.37 -0.96
N ILE A 27 4.73 -2.58 -0.16
CA ILE A 27 4.29 -1.24 0.30
C ILE A 27 3.90 -0.35 -0.88
N SER A 28 4.73 -0.33 -1.93
CA SER A 28 4.45 0.46 -3.13
C SER A 28 3.14 0.04 -3.82
N LYS A 29 2.85 -1.27 -3.86
CA LYS A 29 1.57 -1.80 -4.38
C LYS A 29 0.39 -1.44 -3.48
N LEU A 30 0.54 -1.55 -2.16
CA LEU A 30 -0.52 -1.20 -1.21
C LEU A 30 -0.87 0.30 -1.28
N ASP A 31 0.13 1.18 -1.41
CA ASP A 31 -0.07 2.62 -1.60
C ASP A 31 -0.89 2.92 -2.88
N LEU A 32 -0.60 2.21 -3.97
CA LEU A 32 -1.36 2.31 -5.20
C LEU A 32 -2.83 1.89 -4.99
N ILE A 33 -3.06 0.76 -4.32
CA ILE A 33 -4.42 0.27 -4.04
C ILE A 33 -5.19 1.26 -3.15
N ILE A 34 -4.56 1.81 -2.11
CA ILE A 34 -5.16 2.84 -1.25
C ILE A 34 -5.60 4.06 -2.10
N ASN A 35 -4.78 4.49 -3.07
CA ASN A 35 -5.11 5.61 -3.94
C ASN A 35 -6.25 5.27 -4.92
N ILE A 36 -6.29 4.04 -5.44
CA ILE A 36 -7.41 3.54 -6.25
C ILE A 36 -8.71 3.57 -5.44
N LEU A 37 -8.70 3.08 -4.20
CA LEU A 37 -9.87 3.08 -3.32
C LEU A 37 -10.34 4.51 -2.98
N LYS A 38 -9.41 5.43 -2.72
CA LYS A 38 -9.74 6.86 -2.54
C LYS A 38 -10.44 7.43 -3.77
N TYR A 39 -9.94 7.14 -4.97
CA TYR A 39 -10.57 7.59 -6.20
C TYR A 39 -11.95 6.96 -6.39
N LYS A 40 -12.11 5.66 -6.11
CA LYS A 40 -13.40 4.99 -6.24
C LYS A 40 -14.45 5.54 -5.29
N ILE A 41 -14.07 5.83 -4.04
CA ILE A 41 -14.92 6.51 -3.05
C ILE A 41 -15.35 7.89 -3.57
N TYR A 42 -14.44 8.64 -4.20
CA TYR A 42 -14.78 9.92 -4.81
C TYR A 42 -15.77 9.76 -5.97
N GLU A 43 -15.53 8.82 -6.88
CA GLU A 43 -16.39 8.56 -8.04
C GLU A 43 -17.81 8.18 -7.62
N VAL A 44 -17.95 7.28 -6.65
CA VAL A 44 -19.26 6.87 -6.11
C VAL A 44 -20.01 8.06 -5.51
N ARG A 45 -19.33 8.92 -4.74
CA ARG A 45 -19.94 10.15 -4.20
C ARG A 45 -20.34 11.14 -5.29
N TYR A 46 -19.51 11.27 -6.32
CA TYR A 46 -19.75 12.18 -7.43
C TYR A 46 -20.98 11.76 -8.24
N GLU A 47 -21.08 10.50 -8.64
CA GLU A 47 -22.23 9.99 -9.39
C GLU A 47 -23.52 10.04 -8.55
N CYS A 48 -23.46 9.70 -7.26
CA CYS A 48 -24.59 9.88 -6.34
C CYS A 48 -25.12 11.32 -6.34
N ARG A 49 -24.21 12.31 -6.21
CA ARG A 49 -24.58 13.72 -6.20
C ARG A 49 -25.25 14.13 -7.50
N LYS A 50 -24.68 13.74 -8.63
CA LYS A 50 -25.21 14.00 -9.96
C LYS A 50 -26.61 13.40 -10.16
N ASN A 51 -26.83 12.16 -9.70
CA ASN A 51 -28.13 11.51 -9.76
C ASN A 51 -29.17 12.21 -8.87
N LEU A 52 -28.79 12.58 -7.64
CA LEU A 52 -29.65 13.33 -6.73
C LEU A 52 -29.99 14.72 -7.27
N ASP A 53 -29.03 15.43 -7.87
CA ASP A 53 -29.27 16.73 -8.50
C ASP A 53 -30.28 16.61 -9.65
N MET A 54 -30.16 15.56 -10.48
CA MET A 54 -31.13 15.28 -11.54
C MET A 54 -32.54 14.99 -11.01
N LEU A 55 -32.65 14.19 -9.95
CA LEU A 55 -33.93 13.91 -9.27
C LEU A 55 -34.51 15.17 -8.62
N HIS A 56 -33.68 16.01 -8.00
CA HIS A 56 -34.09 17.30 -7.45
C HIS A 56 -34.62 18.25 -8.53
N ILE A 57 -33.94 18.36 -9.67
CA ILE A 57 -34.39 19.16 -10.81
C ILE A 57 -35.74 18.62 -11.32
N ARG A 58 -35.90 17.30 -11.46
CA ARG A 58 -37.17 16.68 -11.86
C ARG A 58 -38.29 17.02 -10.86
N LYS A 59 -38.02 16.90 -9.56
CA LYS A 59 -38.97 17.26 -8.48
C LYS A 59 -39.38 18.72 -8.52
N GLN A 60 -38.44 19.63 -8.74
CA GLN A 60 -38.72 21.08 -8.84
C GLN A 60 -39.53 21.42 -10.09
N LYS A 61 -39.18 20.85 -11.24
CA LYS A 61 -39.96 21.00 -12.47
C LYS A 61 -41.39 20.52 -12.26
N LEU A 62 -41.55 19.40 -11.56
CA LEU A 62 -42.87 18.85 -11.28
C LEU A 62 -43.68 19.77 -10.36
N ARG A 63 -43.09 20.31 -9.29
CA ARG A 63 -43.77 21.27 -8.40
C ARG A 63 -44.16 22.59 -9.06
N ASN A 64 -43.34 23.07 -10.00
CA ASN A 64 -43.52 24.38 -10.63
C ASN A 64 -44.40 24.33 -11.88
N ALA A 65 -44.63 23.14 -12.44
CA ALA A 65 -45.46 22.99 -13.62
C ALA A 65 -46.94 23.13 -13.25
N CYS A 66 -47.64 24.02 -13.96
CA CYS A 66 -49.10 24.14 -13.89
C CYS A 66 -49.68 23.08 -14.83
N PHE A 67 -49.88 21.86 -14.32
CA PHE A 67 -50.31 20.75 -15.17
C PHE A 67 -51.78 20.89 -15.57
N LYS A 68 -51.99 21.23 -16.84
CA LYS A 68 -53.32 21.16 -17.45
C LYS A 68 -53.75 19.71 -17.77
N ASP A 69 -52.77 18.80 -17.86
CA ASP A 69 -52.96 17.44 -18.38
C ASP A 69 -52.78 16.33 -17.31
N LEU A 70 -52.39 16.67 -16.07
CA LEU A 70 -52.23 15.71 -14.97
C LEU A 70 -53.16 16.07 -13.81
N THR A 71 -53.75 15.05 -13.21
CA THR A 71 -54.54 15.19 -11.97
C THR A 71 -53.64 15.40 -10.76
N GLU A 72 -54.15 16.04 -9.71
CA GLU A 72 -53.42 16.22 -8.44
C GLU A 72 -52.89 14.89 -7.88
N MET A 73 -53.66 13.81 -8.04
CA MET A 73 -53.27 12.46 -7.63
C MET A 73 -52.04 11.96 -8.40
N GLN A 74 -51.99 12.15 -9.71
CA GLN A 74 -50.84 11.73 -10.53
C GLN A 74 -49.57 12.51 -10.17
N VAL A 75 -49.70 13.81 -9.92
CA VAL A 75 -48.58 14.65 -9.46
C VAL A 75 -48.08 14.19 -8.10
N ALA A 76 -48.98 13.87 -7.17
CA ALA A 76 -48.60 13.35 -5.85
C ALA A 76 -47.86 12.00 -5.94
N MET A 77 -48.35 11.09 -6.78
CA MET A 77 -47.70 9.78 -7.01
C MET A 77 -46.30 9.94 -7.60
N GLU A 78 -46.12 10.81 -8.60
CA GLU A 78 -44.80 11.04 -9.20
C GLU A 78 -43.82 11.71 -8.21
N LEU A 79 -44.29 12.62 -7.34
CA LEU A 79 -43.45 13.19 -6.29
C LEU A 79 -42.99 12.13 -5.28
N GLU A 80 -43.89 11.21 -4.90
CA GLU A 80 -43.59 10.11 -4.00
C GLU A 80 -42.59 9.13 -4.64
N GLU A 81 -42.75 8.81 -5.93
CA GLU A 81 -41.81 7.98 -6.67
C GLU A 81 -40.41 8.59 -6.71
N ILE A 82 -40.29 9.90 -6.99
CA ILE A 82 -39.01 10.61 -6.95
C ILE A 82 -38.38 10.56 -5.56
N ASP A 83 -39.18 10.74 -4.50
CA ASP A 83 -38.68 10.65 -3.11
C ASP A 83 -38.20 9.24 -2.75
N ASN A 84 -38.86 8.21 -3.26
CA ASN A 84 -38.42 6.83 -3.09
C ASN A 84 -37.11 6.55 -3.86
N GLN A 85 -37.00 7.01 -5.10
CA GLN A 85 -35.77 6.90 -5.90
C GLN A 85 -34.59 7.60 -5.21
N MET A 86 -34.80 8.80 -4.66
CA MET A 86 -33.75 9.52 -3.92
C MET A 86 -33.28 8.75 -2.68
N LYS A 87 -34.21 8.17 -1.91
CA LYS A 87 -33.86 7.35 -0.73
C LYS A 87 -33.13 6.07 -1.11
N GLU A 88 -33.56 5.41 -2.17
CA GLU A 88 -32.94 4.19 -2.67
C GLU A 88 -31.50 4.46 -3.15
N GLU A 89 -31.30 5.54 -3.91
CA GLU A 89 -29.97 5.95 -4.38
C GLU A 89 -29.02 6.24 -3.21
N GLN A 90 -29.48 6.97 -2.19
CA GLN A 90 -28.70 7.24 -0.98
C GLN A 90 -28.33 5.95 -0.25
N ARG A 91 -29.29 5.04 -0.06
CA ARG A 91 -29.06 3.75 0.61
C ARG A 91 -28.06 2.88 -0.15
N ASN A 92 -28.19 2.78 -1.47
CA ASN A 92 -27.28 1.99 -2.31
C ASN A 92 -25.85 2.53 -2.25
N VAL A 93 -25.71 3.85 -2.28
CA VAL A 93 -24.40 4.52 -2.17
C VAL A 93 -23.80 4.35 -0.78
N GLU A 94 -24.59 4.44 0.29
CA GLU A 94 -24.12 4.17 1.65
C GLU A 94 -23.55 2.75 1.78
N ILE A 95 -24.25 1.74 1.26
CA ILE A 95 -23.78 0.35 1.26
C ILE A 95 -22.45 0.21 0.51
N GLN A 96 -22.36 0.78 -0.70
CA GLN A 96 -21.12 0.73 -1.49
C GLN A 96 -19.96 1.46 -0.81
N LEU A 97 -20.21 2.64 -0.25
CA LEU A 97 -19.20 3.43 0.44
C LEU A 97 -18.70 2.71 1.69
N GLU A 98 -19.56 2.02 2.42
CA GLU A 98 -19.14 1.26 3.60
C GLU A 98 -18.22 0.12 3.22
N SER A 99 -18.58 -0.67 2.21
CA SER A 99 -17.71 -1.74 1.70
C SER A 99 -16.35 -1.22 1.22
N LEU A 100 -16.30 -0.09 0.52
CA LEU A 100 -15.05 0.51 0.06
C LEU A 100 -14.20 1.05 1.22
N LYS A 101 -14.81 1.59 2.27
CA LYS A 101 -14.10 2.02 3.47
C LYS A 101 -13.53 0.84 4.24
N GLU A 102 -14.29 -0.26 4.38
CA GLU A 102 -13.84 -1.48 5.03
C GLU A 102 -12.60 -2.05 4.33
N GLN A 103 -12.63 -2.18 3.00
CA GLN A 103 -11.47 -2.60 2.21
C GLN A 103 -10.27 -1.67 2.41
N LYS A 104 -10.52 -0.36 2.43
CA LYS A 104 -9.46 0.62 2.67
C LYS A 104 -8.83 0.45 4.04
N ILE A 105 -9.64 0.22 5.09
CA ILE A 105 -9.14 -0.03 6.45
C ILE A 105 -8.32 -1.31 6.50
N GLU A 106 -8.79 -2.41 5.89
CA GLU A 106 -8.07 -3.69 5.83
C GLU A 106 -6.67 -3.51 5.23
N ILE A 107 -6.59 -2.82 4.09
CA ILE A 107 -5.31 -2.55 3.41
C ILE A 107 -4.42 -1.61 4.23
N GLN A 108 -4.98 -0.63 4.94
CA GLN A 108 -4.20 0.24 5.83
C GLN A 108 -3.60 -0.54 7.00
N LEU A 109 -4.34 -1.50 7.58
CA LEU A 109 -3.84 -2.37 8.64
C LEU A 109 -2.72 -3.29 8.13
N GLU A 110 -2.85 -3.83 6.92
CA GLU A 110 -1.80 -4.62 6.29
C GLU A 110 -0.54 -3.78 6.03
N TYR A 111 -0.71 -2.56 5.51
CA TYR A 111 0.37 -1.60 5.29
C TYR A 111 1.13 -1.30 6.60
N GLU A 112 0.39 -0.99 7.68
CA GLU A 112 0.99 -0.73 9.00
C GLU A 112 1.70 -1.96 9.57
N SER A 113 1.15 -3.16 9.39
CA SER A 113 1.78 -4.41 9.83
C SER A 113 3.11 -4.67 9.12
N ILE A 114 3.18 -4.42 7.82
CA ILE A 114 4.41 -4.56 7.03
C ILE A 114 5.46 -3.55 7.49
N ILE A 115 5.08 -2.29 7.70
CA ILE A 115 5.98 -1.25 8.23
C ILE A 115 6.57 -1.68 9.57
N ASN A 116 5.74 -2.11 10.52
CA ASN A 116 6.21 -2.54 11.84
C ASN A 116 7.22 -3.70 11.71
N THR A 117 6.99 -4.62 10.78
CA THR A 117 7.93 -5.72 10.53
C THR A 117 9.25 -5.22 9.95
N MET A 118 9.20 -4.27 9.02
CA MET A 118 10.40 -3.66 8.43
C MET A 118 11.21 -2.86 9.44
N ASP A 119 10.54 -2.17 10.37
CA ASP A 119 11.20 -1.47 11.48
C ASP A 119 11.98 -2.45 12.37
N ILE A 120 11.39 -3.61 12.69
CA ILE A 120 12.06 -4.68 13.44
C ILE A 120 13.24 -5.25 12.64
N ASP A 121 13.08 -5.52 11.35
CA ASP A 121 14.17 -6.03 10.51
C ASP A 121 15.31 -5.00 10.40
N MET A 122 15.00 -3.71 10.37
CA MET A 122 16.01 -2.64 10.37
C MET A 122 16.79 -2.59 11.69
N GLU A 123 16.11 -2.74 12.83
CA GLU A 123 16.78 -2.86 14.13
C GLU A 123 17.69 -4.08 14.19
N GLN A 124 17.26 -5.22 13.64
CA GLN A 124 18.09 -6.43 13.56
C GLN A 124 19.30 -6.25 12.64
N ILE A 125 19.17 -5.55 11.51
CA ILE A 125 20.32 -5.20 10.65
C ILE A 125 21.32 -4.35 11.42
N LEU A 126 20.86 -3.35 12.18
CA LEU A 126 21.74 -2.50 12.99
C LEU A 126 22.47 -3.31 14.08
N GLU A 127 21.78 -4.23 14.75
CA GLU A 127 22.40 -5.12 15.73
C GLU A 127 23.46 -6.02 15.07
N LEU A 128 23.12 -6.67 13.97
CA LEU A 128 24.05 -7.53 13.23
C LEU A 128 25.26 -6.75 12.70
N TYR A 129 25.06 -5.54 12.21
CA TYR A 129 26.14 -4.67 11.76
C TYR A 129 27.08 -4.28 12.89
N ASN A 130 26.55 -3.94 14.07
CA ASN A 130 27.38 -3.67 15.26
C ASN A 130 28.14 -4.92 15.71
N ASN A 131 27.51 -6.10 15.66
CA ASN A 131 28.17 -7.38 15.95
C ASN A 131 29.27 -7.71 14.93
N LEU A 132 29.08 -7.36 13.65
CA LEU A 132 30.09 -7.51 12.61
C LEU A 132 31.31 -6.63 12.90
N LEU A 133 31.08 -5.36 13.25
CA LEU A 133 32.14 -4.42 13.66
C LEU A 133 32.89 -4.94 14.89
N GLY A 134 32.18 -5.43 15.90
CA GLY A 134 32.77 -6.04 17.09
C GLY A 134 33.63 -7.26 16.75
N THR A 135 33.14 -8.14 15.88
CA THR A 135 33.88 -9.34 15.44
C THR A 135 35.19 -8.98 14.74
N VAL A 136 35.18 -7.96 13.89
CA VAL A 136 36.39 -7.49 13.19
C VAL A 136 37.37 -6.87 14.18
N GLU A 137 36.89 -6.10 15.15
CA GLU A 137 37.76 -5.48 16.15
C GLU A 137 38.38 -6.53 17.10
N GLU A 138 37.60 -7.55 17.52
CA GLU A 138 38.11 -8.70 18.26
C GLU A 138 39.21 -9.43 17.48
N GLU A 139 39.01 -9.67 16.18
CA GLU A 139 40.01 -10.33 15.33
C GLU A 139 41.31 -9.51 15.23
N LYS A 140 41.22 -8.18 15.15
CA LYS A 140 42.39 -7.29 15.15
C LYS A 140 43.14 -7.32 16.48
N MET A 141 42.44 -7.39 17.62
CA MET A 141 43.08 -7.43 18.94
C MET A 141 43.88 -8.71 19.18
N GLU A 142 43.45 -9.82 18.57
CA GLU A 142 44.12 -11.12 18.67
C GLU A 142 45.19 -11.35 17.58
N ALA A 143 45.23 -10.50 16.55
CA ALA A 143 46.11 -10.66 15.39
C ALA A 143 47.51 -10.06 15.59
N ASP A 144 48.49 -10.63 14.89
CA ASP A 144 49.83 -10.04 14.78
C ASP A 144 49.76 -8.72 14.01
N PRO A 145 50.65 -7.72 14.27
CA PRO A 145 50.60 -6.41 13.64
C PRO A 145 50.62 -6.41 12.09
N ILE A 146 51.21 -7.45 11.49
CA ILE A 146 51.28 -7.62 10.03
C ILE A 146 49.92 -8.09 9.46
N ASP A 147 49.14 -8.84 10.25
CA ASP A 147 47.86 -9.41 9.82
C ASP A 147 46.69 -8.42 10.00
N ILE A 148 46.84 -7.41 10.86
CA ILE A 148 45.83 -6.35 11.08
C ILE A 148 45.48 -5.64 9.77
N GLU A 149 46.49 -5.25 8.98
CA GLU A 149 46.29 -4.56 7.71
C GLU A 149 45.53 -5.45 6.70
N VAL A 150 45.83 -6.76 6.70
CA VAL A 150 45.13 -7.74 5.86
C VAL A 150 43.67 -7.92 6.29
N ILE A 151 43.39 -7.93 7.60
CA ILE A 151 42.02 -8.00 8.13
C ILE A 151 41.23 -6.75 7.72
N GLU A 152 41.81 -5.56 7.83
CA GLU A 152 41.17 -4.31 7.40
C GLU A 152 40.87 -4.31 5.90
N GLU A 153 41.85 -4.66 5.08
CA GLU A 153 41.70 -4.64 3.63
C GLU A 153 40.62 -5.62 3.14
N LYS A 154 40.46 -6.77 3.83
CA LYS A 154 39.43 -7.76 3.51
C LYS A 154 38.04 -7.41 4.01
N SER A 155 37.92 -6.86 5.22
CA SER A 155 36.62 -6.61 5.87
C SER A 155 36.00 -5.28 5.49
N ARG A 156 36.82 -4.25 5.22
CA ARG A 156 36.37 -2.88 4.97
C ARG A 156 35.38 -2.74 3.80
N PRO A 157 35.56 -3.38 2.63
CA PRO A 157 34.62 -3.21 1.52
C PRO A 157 33.20 -3.62 1.89
N THR A 158 33.06 -4.75 2.59
CA THR A 158 31.76 -5.29 3.04
C THR A 158 31.14 -4.41 4.13
N ILE A 159 31.94 -3.92 5.09
CA ILE A 159 31.46 -3.00 6.13
C ILE A 159 30.96 -1.69 5.51
N ASP A 160 31.74 -1.10 4.60
CA ASP A 160 31.39 0.16 3.94
C ASP A 160 30.14 0.01 3.06
N GLU A 161 29.94 -1.16 2.45
CA GLU A 161 28.71 -1.49 1.71
C GLU A 161 27.50 -1.55 2.64
N PHE A 162 27.56 -2.35 3.71
CA PHE A 162 26.45 -2.44 4.67
C PHE A 162 26.10 -1.11 5.32
N LYS A 163 27.11 -0.28 5.59
CA LYS A 163 26.87 1.07 6.10
C LYS A 163 26.02 1.90 5.14
N LYS A 164 26.33 1.86 3.83
CA LYS A 164 25.54 2.57 2.81
C LYS A 164 24.12 2.05 2.74
N ASP A 165 23.92 0.73 2.84
CA ASP A 165 22.58 0.14 2.85
C ASP A 165 21.77 0.56 4.07
N ILE A 166 22.41 0.60 5.24
CA ILE A 166 21.80 1.09 6.48
C ILE A 166 21.40 2.56 6.34
N ASP A 167 22.29 3.39 5.80
CA ASP A 167 22.00 4.81 5.55
C ASP A 167 20.81 4.97 4.59
N TYR A 168 20.76 4.18 3.51
CA TYR A 168 19.64 4.15 2.57
C TYR A 168 18.31 3.74 3.24
N PHE A 169 18.30 2.67 4.03
CA PHE A 169 17.08 2.25 4.72
C PHE A 169 16.65 3.25 5.80
N ASN A 170 17.58 3.93 6.47
CA ASN A 170 17.25 5.00 7.40
C ASN A 170 16.58 6.17 6.69
N GLU A 171 17.08 6.59 5.52
CA GLU A 171 16.44 7.63 4.71
C GLU A 171 15.00 7.25 4.34
N ILE A 172 14.79 6.01 3.91
CA ILE A 172 13.45 5.50 3.58
C ILE A 172 12.56 5.39 4.82
N LYS A 173 13.08 4.93 5.95
CA LYS A 173 12.33 4.90 7.20
C LYS A 173 11.86 6.29 7.62
N LEU A 174 12.73 7.30 7.49
CA LEU A 174 12.39 8.70 7.77
C LEU A 174 11.32 9.26 6.83
N SER A 175 11.17 8.71 5.61
CA SER A 175 10.06 9.05 4.71
C SER A 175 8.77 8.27 4.99
N GLY A 176 8.74 7.44 6.04
CA GLY A 176 7.62 6.56 6.38
C GLY A 176 7.54 5.33 5.49
N TRP A 177 8.69 4.79 5.09
CA TRP A 177 8.86 3.66 4.17
C TRP A 177 8.35 3.92 2.74
N ARG A 178 8.14 5.19 2.38
CA ARG A 178 7.66 5.58 1.07
C ARG A 178 8.83 5.82 0.12
N ILE A 179 8.87 5.05 -0.95
CA ILE A 179 9.85 5.26 -2.02
C ILE A 179 9.36 6.41 -2.89
N SER A 180 10.09 7.53 -2.88
CA SER A 180 9.74 8.74 -3.65
C SER A 180 9.85 8.56 -5.18
N ASN A 181 10.38 7.43 -5.65
CA ASN A 181 10.74 7.19 -7.05
C ASN A 181 9.73 6.38 -7.85
N SER A 182 8.60 5.94 -7.29
CA SER A 182 7.54 5.32 -8.11
C SER A 182 6.69 6.40 -8.78
N GLU A 183 7.26 7.09 -9.77
CA GLU A 183 6.49 7.84 -10.77
C GLU A 183 5.70 6.87 -11.69
N GLU A 184 4.91 5.98 -11.11
CA GLU A 184 3.65 5.60 -11.75
C GLU A 184 2.63 6.69 -11.37
N LYS A 185 2.88 7.92 -11.84
CA LYS A 185 1.83 8.93 -11.95
C LYS A 185 0.82 8.35 -12.94
N LEU A 186 -0.22 7.74 -12.42
CA LEU A 186 -1.39 7.34 -13.19
C LEU A 186 -1.99 8.60 -13.84
N SER A 187 -1.54 8.90 -15.05
CA SER A 187 -2.21 9.83 -15.94
C SER A 187 -3.60 9.25 -16.23
N GLY A 188 -4.64 10.06 -16.08
CA GLY A 188 -6.04 9.61 -15.98
C GLY A 188 -6.59 8.77 -17.15
N SER A 189 -5.85 8.63 -18.26
CA SER A 189 -6.22 7.79 -19.39
C SER A 189 -5.67 6.35 -19.33
N GLN A 190 -4.60 6.09 -18.57
CA GLN A 190 -4.01 4.73 -18.43
C GLN A 190 -4.62 3.91 -17.29
N CYS A 191 -5.49 4.53 -16.47
CA CYS A 191 -6.21 3.84 -15.41
C CYS A 191 -7.09 2.71 -15.97
N LEU A 192 -7.94 2.95 -16.98
CA LEU A 192 -8.99 1.97 -17.29
C LEU A 192 -8.48 0.60 -17.81
N GLU A 193 -7.36 0.54 -18.52
CA GLU A 193 -6.86 -0.72 -19.10
C GLU A 193 -5.98 -1.55 -18.15
N ARG A 194 -5.15 -0.91 -17.31
CA ARG A 194 -4.37 -1.63 -16.28
C ARG A 194 -5.21 -2.04 -15.05
N TYR A 195 -6.33 -1.35 -14.79
CA TYR A 195 -7.22 -1.64 -13.67
C TYR A 195 -7.87 -3.04 -13.77
N PHE A 196 -8.12 -3.56 -14.98
CA PHE A 196 -8.60 -4.94 -15.16
C PHE A 196 -7.51 -6.00 -14.90
N GLN A 197 -6.25 -5.72 -15.25
CA GLN A 197 -5.15 -6.67 -15.08
C GLN A 197 -4.72 -6.83 -13.61
N CYS A 198 -4.69 -5.75 -12.82
CA CYS A 198 -4.37 -5.85 -11.39
C CYS A 198 -5.46 -6.55 -10.57
N PHE A 199 -6.74 -6.38 -10.93
CA PHE A 199 -7.85 -7.06 -10.25
C PHE A 199 -7.85 -8.58 -10.51
N CYS A 200 -7.44 -9.00 -11.72
CA CYS A 200 -7.25 -10.43 -12.04
C CYS A 200 -6.01 -11.03 -11.34
N LEU A 201 -4.90 -10.30 -11.23
CA LEU A 201 -3.68 -10.80 -10.58
C LEU A 201 -3.83 -10.94 -9.07
N ILE A 202 -4.45 -9.98 -8.37
CA ILE A 202 -4.69 -10.08 -6.92
C ILE A 202 -5.70 -11.19 -6.59
N SER A 203 -6.69 -11.40 -7.46
CA SER A 203 -7.60 -12.55 -7.33
C SER A 203 -6.84 -13.87 -7.53
N LEU A 204 -6.04 -14.00 -8.60
CA LEU A 204 -5.28 -15.22 -8.91
C LEU A 204 -4.16 -15.54 -7.90
N GLU A 205 -3.49 -14.54 -7.34
CA GLU A 205 -2.44 -14.75 -6.32
C GLU A 205 -3.03 -15.15 -4.96
N LYS A 206 -4.20 -14.61 -4.55
CA LYS A 206 -4.92 -15.11 -3.35
C LYS A 206 -5.32 -16.58 -3.51
N TYR A 207 -5.65 -17.05 -4.72
CA TYR A 207 -6.04 -18.46 -4.94
C TYR A 207 -4.86 -19.43 -5.06
N ASN A 208 -3.66 -18.99 -5.49
CA ASN A 208 -2.47 -19.83 -5.49
C ASN A 208 -1.74 -19.87 -4.13
N PHE A 209 -1.85 -18.81 -3.32
CA PHE A 209 -1.21 -18.77 -1.99
C PHE A 209 -1.97 -19.59 -0.93
N LEU A 210 -3.27 -19.86 -1.15
CA LEU A 210 -4.14 -20.59 -0.20
C LEU A 210 -4.37 -22.07 -0.54
N GLY A 211 -3.80 -22.62 -1.61
CA GLY A 211 -3.88 -24.06 -1.91
C GLY A 211 -5.29 -24.63 -2.11
N VAL A 212 -6.27 -23.80 -2.47
CA VAL A 212 -7.66 -24.23 -2.67
C VAL A 212 -7.84 -24.70 -4.12
N LYS A 213 -7.93 -26.01 -4.33
CA LYS A 213 -8.40 -26.59 -5.60
C LYS A 213 -9.91 -26.46 -5.70
N PHE A 214 -10.42 -25.91 -6.80
CA PHE A 214 -11.82 -26.07 -7.17
C PHE A 214 -12.00 -27.31 -8.05
N ILE A 215 -12.98 -28.15 -7.70
CA ILE A 215 -13.61 -29.20 -8.52
C ILE A 215 -14.64 -28.55 -9.42
#